data_AF-A0A7J9BK87-F1
#
_entry.id   AF-A0A7J9BK87-F1
#
_cell.length_a   1.000
_cell.length_b   1.000
_cell.length_c   1.000
_cell.angle_alpha   90.00
_cell.angle_beta   90.00
_cell.angle_gamma   90.00
#
_symmetry.space_group_name_H-M   'P 1'
#
loop_
_entity.id
_entity.type
_entity.pdbx_description
1 polymer ?
#
loop_
_entity_poly.entity_id
_entity_poly.type
_entity_poly.pdbx_seq_one_letter_code
_entity_poly.pdbx_strand_id
1 'polypeptide(L)'
;QFNKVGKALKLSSSQTISAFPSFASKALPAFAPAPQTLQSPTVFAAKGYKMKTHKASAKRFRVTGRGKIVRRRAGKQHLLAKKNTKRKLRLSKMHAVSRSDYDNVIGALPYLKVNRNAK
;
A
#
# COMPACT_ATOMS: atom_id res chain seq x y z
N GLN A 1 -43.19 47.90 24.61
CA GLN A 1 -43.24 48.90 23.52
C GLN A 1 -42.28 48.41 22.44
N PHE A 2 -42.79 47.73 21.41
CA PHE A 2 -42.94 48.30 20.06
C PHE A 2 -41.65 48.96 19.54
N ASN A 3 -40.87 48.28 18.68
CA ASN A 3 -41.07 48.39 17.23
C ASN A 3 -40.02 47.63 16.43
N LYS A 4 -40.52 46.95 15.41
CA LYS A 4 -39.82 46.28 14.32
C LYS A 4 -39.86 47.26 13.14
N VAL A 5 -38.72 47.71 12.61
CA VAL A 5 -38.64 48.34 11.27
C VAL A 5 -37.31 47.94 10.64
N GLY A 6 -37.38 47.22 9.52
CA GLY A 6 -36.21 46.80 8.75
C GLY A 6 -35.73 47.85 7.77
N LYS A 7 -34.57 47.59 7.17
CA LYS A 7 -34.29 47.91 5.77
C LYS A 7 -33.15 47.03 5.27
N ALA A 8 -33.43 46.31 4.19
CA ALA A 8 -32.48 45.51 3.44
C ALA A 8 -31.53 46.42 2.66
N LEU A 9 -30.23 46.13 2.68
CA LEU A 9 -29.29 46.68 1.70
C LEU A 9 -28.91 45.54 0.75
N LYS A 10 -29.44 45.63 -0.46
CA LYS A 10 -29.09 44.78 -1.61
C LYS A 10 -27.67 45.13 -2.04
N LEU A 11 -26.71 44.26 -1.76
CA LEU A 11 -25.40 44.31 -2.41
C LEU A 11 -25.53 43.66 -3.80
N SER A 12 -25.79 44.52 -4.78
CA SER A 12 -25.52 44.25 -6.19
C SER A 12 -24.01 44.34 -6.41
N SER A 13 -23.39 43.26 -6.87
CA SER A 13 -22.15 43.35 -7.65
C SER A 13 -22.08 42.16 -8.59
N SER A 14 -22.57 42.42 -9.80
CA SER A 14 -22.28 41.66 -11.01
C SER A 14 -20.77 41.58 -11.23
N GLN A 15 -20.25 40.40 -11.54
CA GLN A 15 -19.04 40.24 -12.36
C GLN A 15 -19.04 38.85 -13.00
N THR A 16 -19.55 38.82 -14.22
CA THR A 16 -19.49 37.73 -15.19
C THR A 16 -18.04 37.49 -15.60
N ILE A 17 -17.46 36.34 -15.28
CA ILE A 17 -16.20 35.89 -15.88
C ILE A 17 -16.55 34.92 -17.01
N SER A 18 -16.48 35.48 -18.22
CA SER A 18 -16.15 34.85 -19.50
C SER A 18 -16.56 33.38 -19.72
N ALA A 19 -17.54 33.23 -20.61
CA ALA A 19 -17.87 32.04 -21.38
C ALA A 19 -16.64 31.20 -21.76
N PHE A 20 -16.60 29.96 -21.27
CA PHE A 20 -15.87 28.90 -21.94
C PHE A 20 -16.70 28.44 -23.14
N PRO A 21 -16.13 28.34 -24.36
CA PRO A 21 -16.85 27.80 -25.48
C PRO A 21 -17.08 26.31 -25.23
N SER A 22 -18.35 25.91 -25.27
CA SER A 22 -18.77 24.51 -25.34
C SER A 22 -18.15 23.88 -26.58
N PHE A 23 -17.04 23.16 -26.37
CA PHE A 23 -16.39 22.37 -27.40
C PHE A 23 -17.35 21.25 -27.81
N ALA A 24 -17.97 21.43 -28.97
CA ALA A 24 -18.92 20.49 -29.56
C ALA A 24 -18.25 19.11 -29.65
N SER A 25 -18.87 18.12 -29.00
CA SER A 25 -18.51 16.71 -29.12
C SER A 25 -18.85 16.22 -30.52
N LYS A 26 -17.92 16.39 -31.47
CA LYS A 26 -17.98 15.69 -32.75
C LYS A 26 -17.65 14.23 -32.47
N ALA A 27 -18.67 13.37 -32.57
CA ALA A 27 -18.54 11.93 -32.39
C ALA A 27 -17.44 11.38 -33.32
N LEU A 28 -16.37 10.87 -32.72
CA LEU A 28 -15.37 10.07 -33.43
C LEU A 28 -15.92 8.64 -33.59
N PRO A 29 -15.55 7.92 -34.65
CA PRO A 29 -16.06 6.58 -34.91
C PRO A 29 -15.64 5.65 -33.77
N ALA A 30 -16.55 4.79 -33.33
CA ALA A 30 -16.24 3.72 -32.40
C ALA A 30 -15.26 2.74 -33.06
N PHE A 31 -13.96 2.94 -32.80
CA PHE A 31 -12.95 1.91 -33.04
C PHE A 31 -13.24 0.79 -32.03
N ALA A 32 -13.99 -0.22 -32.46
CA ALA A 32 -14.17 -1.42 -31.67
C ALA A 32 -12.80 -2.08 -31.47
N PRO A 33 -12.26 -2.16 -30.24
CA PRO A 33 -11.07 -2.95 -30.01
C PRO A 33 -11.45 -4.41 -30.27
N ALA A 34 -10.78 -5.04 -31.25
CA ALA A 34 -10.91 -6.46 -31.51
C ALA A 34 -10.74 -7.25 -30.19
N PRO A 35 -11.48 -8.37 -29.99
CA PRO A 35 -11.36 -9.18 -28.80
C PRO A 35 -9.94 -9.74 -28.73
N GLN A 36 -9.11 -9.12 -27.90
CA GLN A 36 -7.77 -9.60 -27.59
C GLN A 36 -7.94 -10.83 -26.71
N THR A 37 -7.95 -12.01 -27.33
CA THR A 37 -7.94 -13.30 -26.65
C THR A 37 -6.77 -13.26 -25.67
N LEU A 38 -7.09 -13.27 -24.38
CA LEU A 38 -6.09 -13.22 -23.31
C LEU A 38 -5.32 -14.54 -23.36
N GLN A 39 -4.21 -14.54 -24.10
CA GLN A 39 -3.27 -15.65 -24.16
C GLN A 39 -2.79 -15.87 -22.73
N SER A 40 -3.25 -16.95 -22.10
CA SER A 40 -2.76 -17.37 -20.79
C SER A 40 -1.24 -17.47 -20.87
N PRO A 41 -0.48 -16.89 -19.93
CA PRO A 41 0.97 -17.04 -19.96
C PRO A 41 1.29 -18.52 -19.80
N THR A 42 1.64 -19.17 -20.91
CA THR A 42 2.07 -20.56 -20.94
C THR A 42 3.35 -20.65 -20.11
N VAL A 43 3.22 -21.10 -18.86
CA VAL A 43 4.36 -21.32 -17.98
C VAL A 43 5.15 -22.50 -18.54
N PHE A 44 6.23 -22.20 -19.27
CA PHE A 44 7.20 -23.18 -19.74
C PHE A 44 7.92 -23.78 -18.53
N ALA A 45 7.36 -24.85 -17.94
CA ALA A 45 8.03 -25.63 -16.92
C ALA A 45 8.59 -26.90 -17.55
N ALA A 46 9.86 -26.89 -17.93
CA ALA A 46 10.57 -28.03 -18.53
C ALA A 46 10.79 -29.22 -17.53
N LYS A 47 10.42 -29.04 -16.26
CA LYS A 47 10.38 -30.05 -15.19
C LYS A 47 9.26 -29.65 -14.21
N GLY A 48 8.58 -30.62 -13.60
CA GLY A 48 7.37 -30.40 -12.77
C GLY A 48 7.43 -29.18 -11.84
N TYR A 49 6.31 -28.45 -11.74
CA TYR A 49 6.20 -27.23 -10.96
C TYR A 49 6.43 -27.48 -9.47
N LYS A 50 7.44 -26.82 -8.90
CA LYS A 50 7.68 -26.74 -7.45
C LYS A 50 7.41 -25.32 -6.97
N MET A 51 6.81 -25.20 -5.79
CA MET A 51 6.57 -23.90 -5.17
C MET A 51 7.87 -23.10 -5.06
N LYS A 52 7.84 -21.83 -5.45
CA LYS A 52 9.02 -20.96 -5.36
C LYS A 52 8.96 -20.11 -4.10
N THR A 53 10.09 -19.99 -3.41
CA THR A 53 10.21 -19.08 -2.27
C THR A 53 10.31 -17.64 -2.72
N HIS A 54 9.51 -16.75 -2.15
CA HIS A 54 9.63 -15.32 -2.39
C HIS A 54 10.91 -14.77 -1.76
N LYS A 55 11.95 -14.57 -2.60
CA LYS A 55 13.30 -14.23 -2.14
C LYS A 55 13.37 -12.89 -1.40
N ALA A 56 12.54 -11.92 -1.77
CA ALA A 56 12.51 -10.63 -1.09
C ALA A 56 11.94 -10.73 0.33
N SER A 57 11.04 -11.67 0.61
CA SER A 57 10.60 -11.99 1.97
C SER A 57 11.67 -12.78 2.73
N ALA A 58 12.32 -13.74 2.07
CA ALA A 58 13.36 -14.56 2.70
C ALA A 58 14.56 -13.73 3.20
N LYS A 59 14.91 -12.63 2.51
CA LYS A 59 15.95 -11.69 2.95
C LYS A 59 15.57 -10.88 4.21
N ARG A 60 14.28 -10.78 4.54
CA ARG A 60 13.75 -9.91 5.61
C ARG A 60 13.37 -10.65 6.88
N PHE A 61 12.86 -11.87 6.75
CA PHE A 61 12.35 -12.68 7.86
C PHE A 61 13.23 -13.90 8.11
N ARG A 62 13.43 -14.26 9.37
CA ARG A 62 14.11 -15.49 9.77
C ARG A 62 13.42 -16.13 10.95
N VAL A 63 13.71 -17.41 11.19
CA VAL A 63 13.13 -18.19 12.29
C VAL A 63 14.19 -18.40 13.38
N THR A 64 13.77 -18.35 14.65
CA THR A 64 14.61 -18.73 15.79
C THR A 64 14.63 -20.26 15.95
N GLY A 65 15.58 -20.82 16.72
CA GLY A 65 15.62 -22.27 16.95
C GLY A 65 14.31 -22.86 17.50
N ARG A 66 13.54 -22.08 18.27
CA ARG A 66 12.23 -22.49 18.82
C ARG A 66 11.07 -22.39 17.80
N GLY A 67 11.30 -21.79 16.63
CA GLY A 67 10.31 -21.70 15.56
C GLY A 67 9.57 -20.36 15.44
N LYS A 68 9.98 -19.29 16.13
CA LYS A 68 9.35 -17.96 16.04
C LYS A 68 9.88 -17.16 14.86
N ILE A 69 9.01 -16.43 14.17
CA ILE A 69 9.41 -15.53 13.08
C ILE A 69 9.87 -14.18 13.66
N VAL A 70 11.07 -13.75 13.29
CA VAL A 70 11.65 -12.47 13.70
C VAL A 70 12.06 -11.61 12.52
N ARG A 71 12.01 -10.29 12.73
CA ARG A 71 12.39 -9.24 11.77
C ARG A 71 13.20 -8.12 12.44
N ARG A 72 13.84 -7.28 11.62
CA ARG A 72 14.40 -6.01 12.09
C ARG A 72 13.30 -4.95 12.25
N ARG A 73 13.52 -3.98 13.13
CA ARG A 73 12.66 -2.78 13.21
C ARG A 73 13.09 -1.76 12.16
N ALA A 74 12.14 -1.02 11.60
CA ALA A 74 12.40 0.00 10.58
C ALA A 74 12.89 1.32 11.19
N GLY A 75 13.51 2.18 10.36
CA GLY A 75 13.79 3.58 10.72
C GLY A 75 15.16 3.86 11.35
N LYS A 76 16.16 2.98 11.19
CA LYS A 76 17.54 3.17 11.69
C LYS A 76 18.60 3.26 10.56
N GLN A 77 18.22 3.76 9.38
CA GLN A 77 19.14 3.92 8.24
C GLN A 77 19.71 5.35 8.15
N HIS A 78 18.84 6.37 8.06
CA HIS A 78 19.22 7.78 7.95
C HIS A 78 18.51 8.65 9.01
N LEU A 79 18.90 9.93 9.12
CA LEU A 79 18.39 10.89 10.11
C LEU A 79 18.45 10.35 11.55
N LEU A 80 19.65 9.92 11.95
CA LEU A 80 19.90 9.36 13.29
C LEU A 80 20.20 10.45 14.33
N ALA A 81 20.67 11.62 13.91
CA ALA A 81 21.01 12.75 14.79
C ALA A 81 19.80 13.20 15.62
N LYS A 82 18.64 13.39 14.97
CA LYS A 82 17.39 13.79 15.64
C LYS A 82 16.73 12.71 16.51
N LYS A 83 17.30 11.50 16.60
CA LYS A 83 16.72 10.39 17.36
C LYS A 83 17.50 10.19 18.66
N ASN A 84 16.81 10.29 19.78
CA ASN A 84 17.36 9.96 21.11
C ASN A 84 17.98 8.55 21.11
N THR A 85 19.09 8.38 21.83
CA THR A 85 19.81 7.10 22.03
C THR A 85 18.89 5.96 22.46
N LYS A 86 17.95 6.17 23.39
CA LYS A 86 16.94 5.18 23.80
C LYS A 86 16.13 4.65 22.62
N ARG A 87 15.71 5.54 21.69
CA ARG A 87 15.01 5.16 20.47
C ARG A 87 15.92 4.36 19.53
N LYS A 88 17.17 4.80 19.33
CA LYS A 88 18.15 4.10 18.48
C LYS A 88 18.45 2.67 18.98
N LEU A 89 18.55 2.48 20.30
CA LEU A 89 18.74 1.16 20.93
C LEU A 89 17.53 0.25 20.73
N ARG A 90 16.31 0.78 20.90
CA ARG A 90 15.07 0.02 20.64
C ARG A 90 14.99 -0.47 19.19
N LEU A 91 15.41 0.35 18.23
CA LEU A 91 15.37 0.01 16.80
C LEU A 91 16.43 -1.00 16.36
N SER A 92 17.53 -1.17 17.10
CA SER A 92 18.56 -2.19 16.79
C SER A 92 18.13 -3.62 17.12
N LYS A 93 17.22 -3.80 18.10
CA LYS A 93 16.83 -5.13 18.57
C LYS A 93 15.95 -5.84 17.54
N MET A 94 16.13 -7.15 17.41
CA MET A 94 15.21 -8.00 16.66
C MET A 94 13.83 -8.01 17.32
N HIS A 95 12.80 -8.11 16.51
CA HIS A 95 11.41 -8.07 16.96
C HIS A 95 10.62 -9.23 16.36
N ALA A 96 9.71 -9.81 17.15
CA ALA A 96 8.79 -10.81 16.64
C ALA A 96 7.83 -10.19 15.61
N VAL A 97 7.40 -10.97 14.63
CA VAL A 97 6.34 -10.53 13.71
C VAL A 97 5.00 -10.49 14.47
N SER A 98 4.12 -9.55 14.12
CA SER A 98 2.75 -9.45 14.63
C SER A 98 1.93 -10.63 14.18
N ARG A 99 0.99 -11.12 15.00
CA ARG A 99 0.22 -12.32 14.66
C ARG A 99 -0.54 -12.18 13.34
N SER A 100 -1.07 -10.99 13.07
CA SER A 100 -1.83 -10.68 11.84
C SER A 100 -1.04 -10.89 10.54
N ASP A 101 0.29 -10.76 10.58
CA ASP A 101 1.12 -10.87 9.37
C ASP A 101 1.63 -12.30 9.14
N TYR A 102 1.35 -13.26 10.01
CA TYR A 102 1.92 -14.61 9.92
C TYR A 102 1.52 -15.34 8.66
N ASP A 103 0.23 -15.28 8.30
CA ASP A 103 -0.28 -16.04 7.16
C ASP A 103 0.33 -15.53 5.84
N ASN A 104 0.50 -14.21 5.71
CA ASN A 104 1.19 -13.59 4.57
C ASN A 104 2.65 -14.04 4.46
N VAL A 105 3.37 -14.09 5.59
CA VAL A 105 4.79 -14.49 5.59
C VAL A 105 4.97 -15.97 5.29
N ILE A 106 4.12 -16.83 5.88
CA ILE A 106 4.17 -18.28 5.68
C ILE A 106 3.82 -18.63 4.23
N GLY A 107 2.78 -18.02 3.66
CA GLY A 107 2.40 -18.22 2.27
C GLY A 107 3.52 -17.84 1.28
N ALA A 108 4.27 -16.77 1.58
CA ALA A 108 5.40 -16.34 0.76
C ALA A 108 6.65 -17.25 0.90
N LEU A 109 6.76 -18.00 2.00
CA LEU A 109 7.93 -18.78 2.38
C LEU A 109 7.56 -20.25 2.64
N PRO A 110 7.18 -21.01 1.59
CA PRO A 110 6.59 -22.35 1.74
C PRO A 110 7.54 -23.40 2.37
N TYR A 111 8.85 -23.20 2.27
CA TYR A 111 9.85 -24.13 2.81
C TYR A 111 10.42 -23.71 4.18
N LEU A 112 9.87 -22.67 4.80
CA LEU A 112 10.34 -22.18 6.08
C LEU A 112 9.60 -22.89 7.24
N LYS A 113 10.34 -23.61 8.10
CA LYS A 113 9.77 -24.30 9.27
C LYS A 113 9.44 -23.30 10.39
N VAL A 114 8.16 -23.21 10.76
CA VAL A 114 7.65 -22.25 11.78
C VAL A 114 6.81 -22.99 12.82
N ASN A 115 6.93 -22.59 14.09
CA ASN A 115 6.06 -23.05 15.18
C ASN A 115 5.14 -21.90 15.62
N ARG A 116 3.83 -22.02 15.35
CA ARG A 116 2.81 -21.00 15.65
C ARG A 116 2.56 -20.79 17.16
N ASN A 117 2.99 -21.73 18.00
CA ASN A 117 2.75 -21.74 19.45
C ASN A 117 4.00 -21.33 20.24
N ALA A 118 5.11 -21.03 19.56
CA ALA A 118 6.34 -20.64 20.22
C ALA A 118 6.19 -19.25 20.86
N LYS A 119 6.04 -19.23 22.19
CA LYS A 119 5.95 -18.03 23.04
C LYS A 119 7.29 -17.43 23.37
#